data_AF-A0A810L7P1-F1
#
_entry.id   AF-A0A810L7P1-F1
#
_cell.length_a   1.000
_cell.length_b   1.000
_cell.length_c   1.000
_cell.angle_alpha   90.00
_cell.angle_beta   90.00
_cell.angle_gamma   90.00
#
_symmetry.space_group_name_H-M   'P 1'
#
loop_
_entity.id
_entity.type
_entity.pdbx_description
1 polymer ?
#
loop_
_entity_poly.entity_id
_entity_poly.type
_entity_poly.pdbx_seq_one_letter_code
_entity_poly.pdbx_strand_id
1 'polypeptide(L)'
;MQGMSTESLEPSAAVGETGRGARPPAAEQVAVAGAPSTAVPVAVGGAESPVPVAVGGAERTVPVAVGDVDVAAAAVGGAESAVPEAVGEVDVAAVARLIGEPARAAMLDALLAGRALAAGELARIAGVSPGTASEHLARLRDGGLVEVVAAGRHRYHRLASPEVGQVLEALALVSRPKPVRTLRQSRTNAALLVARTCYDHLAGQIGVAVHDALVTRQALHTVPAGYELTPAGVDLLTGLGVDVPAARSARRAFARPCLDFTERRSHLAGALGAAICARFLAQGWLVRRATGDRALRLTDGGRRTLADAFGITDACSG
;
A
#
# COMPACT_ATOMS: atom_id res chain seq x y z
N MET A 1 32.75 16.64 63.77
CA MET A 1 31.80 17.00 64.85
C MET A 1 30.40 16.95 64.28
N GLN A 2 29.55 16.08 64.85
CA GLN A 2 28.08 16.12 64.97
C GLN A 2 27.28 16.31 63.65
N GLY A 3 26.42 15.42 63.17
CA GLY A 3 25.61 14.40 63.84
C GLY A 3 24.35 15.03 64.43
N MET A 4 23.20 14.94 63.74
CA MET A 4 21.87 14.85 64.37
C MET A 4 20.78 14.44 63.38
N SER A 5 20.02 13.45 63.83
CA SER A 5 18.87 12.78 63.21
C SER A 5 17.55 13.42 63.65
N THR A 6 16.45 12.80 63.20
CA THR A 6 15.01 12.95 63.57
C THR A 6 14.24 13.95 62.69
N GLU A 7 12.98 13.73 62.26
CA GLU A 7 11.96 12.79 62.71
C GLU A 7 10.87 12.61 61.64
N SER A 8 10.26 11.42 61.67
CA SER A 8 9.00 10.98 61.09
C SER A 8 7.83 11.98 61.15
N LEU A 9 6.94 11.95 60.15
CA LEU A 9 5.49 12.17 60.31
C LEU A 9 4.73 11.72 59.05
N GLU A 10 3.99 10.62 59.18
CA GLU A 10 2.81 10.34 58.35
C GLU A 10 1.61 11.15 58.85
N PRO A 11 0.59 11.36 57.99
CA PRO A 11 -0.69 10.70 58.30
C PRO A 11 -1.47 10.15 57.07
N SER A 12 -1.87 8.89 57.17
CA SER A 12 -3.25 8.36 57.24
C SER A 12 -4.40 8.96 56.39
N ALA A 13 -5.00 8.04 55.61
CA ALA A 13 -6.45 7.80 55.40
C ALA A 13 -7.27 8.62 54.36
N ALA A 14 -7.51 7.94 53.23
CA ALA A 14 -8.81 7.34 52.84
C ALA A 14 -9.77 8.04 51.84
N VAL A 15 -10.24 7.18 50.93
CA VAL A 15 -11.49 7.13 50.13
C VAL A 15 -11.71 8.13 48.98
N GLY A 16 -11.89 7.56 47.78
CA GLY A 16 -12.48 8.24 46.62
C GLY A 16 -12.46 7.37 45.36
N GLU A 17 -13.31 6.33 45.31
CA GLU A 17 -13.70 5.70 44.05
C GLU A 17 -14.31 6.74 43.10
N THR A 18 -13.95 6.70 41.82
CA THR A 18 -14.84 6.67 40.64
C THR A 18 -14.08 7.21 39.42
N GLY A 19 -13.94 6.36 38.39
CA GLY A 19 -13.28 6.77 37.16
C GLY A 19 -13.01 5.61 36.22
N ARG A 20 -14.07 4.91 35.80
CA ARG A 20 -14.05 4.04 34.62
C ARG A 20 -13.64 4.88 33.39
N GLY A 21 -12.34 5.00 33.16
CA GLY A 21 -11.78 5.49 31.91
C GLY A 21 -11.93 4.40 30.86
N ALA A 22 -12.88 4.61 29.95
CA ALA A 22 -13.24 3.71 28.86
C ALA A 22 -12.02 3.18 28.11
N ARG A 23 -11.86 1.86 28.13
CA ARG A 23 -11.01 1.10 27.21
C ARG A 23 -11.43 1.48 25.78
N PRO A 24 -10.51 1.94 24.89
CA PRO A 24 -10.86 2.14 23.49
C PRO A 24 -11.34 0.80 22.91
N PRO A 25 -12.39 0.79 22.06
CA PRO A 25 -12.87 -0.44 21.47
C PRO A 25 -11.75 -1.06 20.64
N ALA A 26 -11.52 -2.36 20.85
CA ALA A 26 -10.61 -3.14 20.05
C ALA A 26 -10.96 -2.96 18.57
N ALA A 27 -9.95 -2.67 17.74
CA ALA A 27 -10.11 -2.63 16.30
C ALA A 27 -10.55 -4.02 15.82
N GLU A 28 -11.85 -4.17 15.58
CA GLU A 28 -12.44 -5.37 15.00
C GLU A 28 -11.90 -5.48 13.57
N GLN A 29 -11.00 -6.45 13.36
CA GLN A 29 -10.45 -6.76 12.06
C GLN A 29 -11.56 -7.41 11.25
N VAL A 30 -12.13 -6.67 10.30
CA VAL A 30 -13.04 -7.24 9.31
C VAL A 30 -12.20 -8.03 8.31
N ALA A 31 -12.09 -9.35 8.54
CA ALA A 31 -11.57 -10.29 7.55
C ALA A 31 -12.65 -10.53 6.48
N VAL A 32 -12.30 -10.35 5.21
CA VAL A 32 -13.19 -10.63 4.08
C VAL A 32 -12.95 -12.06 3.60
N ALA A 33 -13.93 -12.93 3.78
CA ALA A 33 -13.93 -14.30 3.29
C ALA A 33 -14.18 -14.33 1.77
N GLY A 34 -13.34 -15.06 1.02
CA GLY A 34 -13.54 -15.34 -0.40
C GLY A 34 -14.40 -16.59 -0.60
N ALA A 35 -15.44 -16.49 -1.43
CA ALA A 35 -16.25 -17.63 -1.86
C ALA A 35 -15.64 -18.29 -3.13
N PRO A 36 -15.79 -19.61 -3.31
CA PRO A 36 -15.08 -20.38 -4.34
C PRO A 36 -15.74 -20.24 -5.73
N SER A 37 -14.92 -20.04 -6.77
CA SER A 37 -15.37 -20.15 -8.17
C SER A 37 -14.82 -21.44 -8.76
N THR A 38 -15.74 -22.33 -9.11
CA THR A 38 -15.55 -23.58 -9.85
C THR A 38 -14.80 -23.38 -11.15
N ALA A 39 -13.77 -24.19 -11.37
CA ALA A 39 -13.00 -24.26 -12.62
C ALA A 39 -13.64 -25.26 -13.59
N VAL A 40 -13.58 -24.94 -14.89
CA VAL A 40 -13.79 -25.87 -16.01
C VAL A 40 -12.50 -25.86 -16.83
N PRO A 41 -11.97 -27.01 -17.29
CA PRO A 41 -10.64 -27.08 -17.88
C PRO A 41 -10.68 -26.78 -19.38
N VAL A 42 -9.63 -26.13 -19.90
CA VAL A 42 -9.30 -26.15 -21.32
C VAL A 42 -7.84 -26.59 -21.44
N ALA A 43 -7.63 -27.70 -22.15
CA ALA A 43 -6.35 -28.27 -22.47
C ALA A 43 -6.18 -28.26 -24.00
N VAL A 44 -5.14 -27.60 -24.51
CA VAL A 44 -4.37 -27.91 -25.75
C VAL A 44 -3.07 -27.08 -25.61
N GLY A 45 -1.83 -27.56 -25.66
CA GLY A 45 -1.21 -28.57 -26.52
C GLY A 45 -0.51 -27.86 -27.69
N GLY A 46 0.82 -27.82 -27.73
CA GLY A 46 1.54 -27.32 -28.93
C GLY A 46 2.97 -26.81 -28.72
N ALA A 47 3.91 -27.75 -28.81
CA ALA A 47 5.32 -27.70 -29.20
C ALA A 47 6.06 -26.36 -29.46
N GLU A 48 7.25 -26.31 -28.88
CA GLU A 48 8.38 -25.40 -29.12
C GLU A 48 8.99 -25.55 -30.52
N SER A 49 9.48 -24.44 -31.12
CA SER A 49 10.89 -24.33 -31.55
C SER A 49 11.25 -22.95 -32.17
N PRO A 50 12.54 -22.58 -32.16
CA PRO A 50 13.03 -21.19 -32.05
C PRO A 50 13.46 -20.60 -33.39
N VAL A 51 14.03 -19.36 -33.39
CA VAL A 51 15.09 -18.79 -34.29
C VAL A 51 15.00 -17.23 -34.34
N PRO A 52 16.09 -16.44 -34.49
CA PRO A 52 17.28 -16.26 -33.65
C PRO A 52 17.48 -14.76 -33.23
N VAL A 53 18.55 -14.50 -32.47
CA VAL A 53 19.04 -13.15 -32.13
C VAL A 53 19.87 -12.58 -33.28
N ALA A 54 19.67 -11.30 -33.62
CA ALA A 54 20.61 -10.50 -34.42
C ALA A 54 20.88 -9.15 -33.74
N VAL A 55 22.16 -8.88 -33.52
CA VAL A 55 22.77 -7.67 -32.96
C VAL A 55 23.01 -6.67 -34.10
N GLY A 56 22.82 -5.37 -33.85
CA GLY A 56 23.40 -4.32 -34.69
C GLY A 56 22.53 -3.07 -34.82
N GLY A 57 22.97 -1.99 -34.18
CA GLY A 57 22.29 -0.71 -34.18
C GLY A 57 22.40 0.08 -35.49
N ALA A 58 21.47 1.00 -35.67
CA ALA A 58 21.66 2.28 -36.34
C ALA A 58 20.41 3.14 -36.04
N GLU A 59 20.61 4.20 -35.25
CA GLU A 59 19.62 5.24 -35.04
C GLU A 59 19.21 5.83 -36.39
N ARG A 60 17.91 5.78 -36.71
CA ARG A 60 17.32 6.56 -37.80
C ARG A 60 16.12 7.31 -37.27
N THR A 61 16.32 8.61 -37.11
CA THR A 61 15.28 9.61 -36.92
C THR A 61 14.42 9.70 -38.18
N VAL A 62 13.13 9.43 -38.04
CA VAL A 62 12.12 9.63 -39.09
C VAL A 62 11.31 10.88 -38.73
N PRO A 63 11.19 11.89 -39.61
CA PRO A 63 10.42 13.09 -39.33
C PRO A 63 8.91 12.80 -39.36
N VAL A 64 8.21 13.29 -38.34
CA VAL A 64 6.75 13.28 -38.23
C VAL A 64 6.18 14.36 -39.16
N ALA A 65 5.47 13.95 -40.20
CA ALA A 65 4.66 14.83 -41.02
C ALA A 65 3.29 15.04 -40.34
N VAL A 66 3.05 16.25 -39.86
CA VAL A 66 1.72 16.75 -39.50
C VAL A 66 1.01 17.17 -40.79
N GLY A 67 0.05 16.35 -41.23
CA GLY A 67 -0.85 16.68 -42.33
C GLY A 67 -2.21 17.09 -41.76
N ASP A 68 -2.62 18.31 -42.08
CA ASP A 68 -3.97 18.83 -41.83
C ASP A 68 -5.02 17.95 -42.50
N VAL A 69 -6.13 17.70 -41.80
CA VAL A 69 -7.25 16.90 -42.34
C VAL A 69 -8.48 17.81 -42.46
N ASP A 70 -8.87 18.07 -43.70
CA ASP A 70 -10.07 18.79 -44.09
C ASP A 70 -11.34 18.06 -43.59
N VAL A 71 -12.23 18.80 -42.93
CA VAL A 71 -13.54 18.32 -42.48
C VAL A 71 -14.57 18.59 -43.57
N ALA A 72 -14.91 17.57 -44.36
CA ALA A 72 -16.07 17.58 -45.24
C ALA A 72 -17.21 16.76 -44.62
N ALA A 73 -18.33 17.42 -44.38
CA ALA A 73 -19.57 16.86 -43.87
C ALA A 73 -20.33 16.08 -44.95
N ALA A 74 -20.84 14.90 -44.60
CA ALA A 74 -21.96 14.27 -45.29
C ALA A 74 -22.76 13.42 -44.29
N ALA A 75 -24.04 13.74 -44.15
CA ALA A 75 -25.01 13.02 -43.33
C ALA A 75 -25.95 12.22 -44.23
N VAL A 76 -26.18 10.93 -43.92
CA VAL A 76 -27.44 10.21 -44.23
C VAL A 76 -27.68 9.07 -43.22
N GLY A 77 -28.79 9.18 -42.46
CA GLY A 77 -29.82 8.14 -42.28
C GLY A 77 -29.52 6.80 -41.57
N GLY A 78 -29.85 6.74 -40.27
CA GLY A 78 -30.87 5.84 -39.71
C GLY A 78 -30.70 4.32 -39.73
N ALA A 79 -30.23 3.76 -38.62
CA ALA A 79 -30.77 2.53 -38.00
C ALA A 79 -30.42 2.51 -36.50
N GLU A 80 -31.42 2.67 -35.64
CA GLU A 80 -31.29 2.52 -34.18
C GLU A 80 -30.95 1.07 -33.82
N SER A 81 -29.66 0.80 -33.71
CA SER A 81 -29.10 -0.29 -32.92
C SER A 81 -28.52 0.36 -31.67
N ALA A 82 -28.94 -0.08 -30.47
CA ALA A 82 -28.43 0.39 -29.20
C ALA A 82 -26.89 0.37 -29.22
N VAL A 83 -26.30 1.55 -29.40
CA VAL A 83 -24.86 1.74 -29.45
C VAL A 83 -24.37 1.50 -28.01
N PRO A 84 -23.44 0.58 -27.75
CA PRO A 84 -22.79 0.51 -26.45
C PRO A 84 -22.23 1.91 -26.14
N GLU A 85 -22.50 2.44 -24.93
CA GLU A 85 -22.09 3.78 -24.51
C GLU A 85 -20.70 4.10 -25.07
N ALA A 86 -20.64 5.12 -25.95
CA ALA A 86 -19.41 5.51 -26.61
C ALA A 86 -18.38 5.84 -25.52
N VAL A 87 -17.32 5.03 -25.42
CA VAL A 87 -16.22 5.27 -24.50
C VAL A 87 -15.51 6.53 -24.98
N GLY A 88 -15.83 7.66 -24.34
CA GLY A 88 -15.20 8.96 -24.60
C GLY A 88 -13.74 9.00 -24.11
N GLU A 89 -13.09 10.13 -24.36
CA GLU A 89 -11.75 10.42 -23.85
C GLU A 89 -11.71 10.33 -22.31
N VAL A 90 -10.62 9.77 -21.77
CA VAL A 90 -10.43 9.63 -20.32
C VAL A 90 -10.19 11.01 -19.69
N ASP A 91 -11.09 11.46 -18.81
CA ASP A 91 -10.92 12.72 -18.07
C ASP A 91 -9.97 12.56 -16.87
N VAL A 92 -8.66 12.57 -17.15
CA VAL A 92 -7.60 12.55 -16.13
C VAL A 92 -7.68 13.80 -15.22
N ALA A 93 -8.14 14.93 -15.75
CA ALA A 93 -8.21 16.18 -15.00
C ALA A 93 -9.24 16.10 -13.86
N ALA A 94 -10.34 15.37 -14.03
CA ALA A 94 -11.32 15.11 -12.96
C ALA A 94 -10.69 14.43 -11.74
N VAL A 95 -9.96 13.34 -11.97
CA VAL A 95 -9.27 12.61 -10.89
C VAL A 95 -8.17 13.47 -10.28
N ALA A 96 -7.38 14.15 -11.10
CA ALA A 96 -6.31 15.03 -10.63
C ALA A 96 -6.83 16.16 -9.73
N ARG A 97 -7.96 16.79 -10.08
CA ARG A 97 -8.62 17.81 -9.25
C ARG A 97 -9.10 17.26 -7.91
N LEU A 98 -9.54 16.00 -7.86
CA LEU A 98 -9.90 15.35 -6.60
C LEU A 98 -8.66 15.09 -5.73
N ILE A 99 -7.57 14.61 -6.29
CA ILE A 99 -6.36 14.30 -5.51
C ILE A 99 -5.64 15.58 -5.06
N GLY A 100 -5.60 16.62 -5.91
CA GLY A 100 -4.78 17.82 -5.71
C GLY A 100 -5.19 18.76 -4.57
N GLU A 101 -6.25 18.44 -3.81
CA GLU A 101 -6.62 19.23 -2.64
C GLU A 101 -5.94 18.68 -1.37
N PRO A 102 -5.30 19.53 -0.53
CA PRO A 102 -4.49 19.09 0.60
C PRO A 102 -5.17 18.16 1.62
N ALA A 103 -6.41 18.44 2.02
CA ALA A 103 -7.14 17.61 2.98
C ALA A 103 -7.48 16.23 2.38
N ARG A 104 -7.96 16.18 1.14
CA ARG A 104 -8.23 14.93 0.41
C ARG A 104 -6.96 14.12 0.20
N ALA A 105 -5.85 14.75 -0.18
CA ALA A 105 -4.56 14.09 -0.29
C ALA A 105 -4.12 13.47 1.05
N ALA A 106 -4.29 14.17 2.16
CA ALA A 106 -3.98 13.64 3.49
C ALA A 106 -4.89 12.46 3.88
N MET A 107 -6.17 12.51 3.52
CA MET A 107 -7.11 11.40 3.74
C MET A 107 -6.74 10.18 2.91
N LEU A 108 -6.46 10.36 1.61
CA LEU A 108 -6.04 9.29 0.71
C LEU A 108 -4.72 8.65 1.16
N ASP A 109 -3.75 9.45 1.60
CA ASP A 109 -2.49 8.95 2.17
C ASP A 109 -2.70 8.15 3.46
N ALA A 110 -3.67 8.53 4.31
CA ALA A 110 -4.02 7.74 5.48
C ALA A 110 -4.64 6.39 5.11
N LEU A 111 -5.48 6.35 4.06
CA LEU A 111 -6.14 5.15 3.57
C LEU A 111 -5.17 4.19 2.85
N LEU A 112 -4.06 4.70 2.30
CA LEU A 112 -2.97 3.88 1.77
C LEU A 112 -2.36 2.94 2.82
N ALA A 113 -2.58 3.14 4.13
CA ALA A 113 -2.15 2.17 5.15
C ALA A 113 -2.89 0.82 5.11
N GLY A 114 -3.86 0.68 4.18
CA GLY A 114 -4.68 -0.52 3.98
C GLY A 114 -5.81 -0.67 4.99
N ARG A 115 -6.05 0.34 5.84
CA ARG A 115 -7.06 0.30 6.91
C ARG A 115 -8.29 1.07 6.46
N ALA A 116 -9.47 0.53 6.78
CA ALA A 116 -10.70 1.32 6.70
C ALA A 116 -10.76 2.29 7.90
N LEU A 117 -11.00 3.57 7.66
CA LEU A 117 -10.98 4.62 8.69
C LEU A 117 -12.32 5.32 8.83
N ALA A 118 -12.71 5.66 10.06
CA ALA A 118 -13.92 6.44 10.28
C ALA A 118 -13.71 7.90 9.81
N ALA A 119 -14.80 8.56 9.37
CA ALA A 119 -14.75 9.95 8.93
C ALA A 119 -14.14 10.90 9.98
N GLY A 120 -14.40 10.68 11.27
CA GLY A 120 -13.81 11.47 12.36
C GLY A 120 -12.30 11.29 12.52
N GLU A 121 -11.76 10.12 12.20
CA GLU A 121 -10.31 9.90 12.18
C GLU A 121 -9.66 10.64 11.00
N LEU A 122 -10.28 10.54 9.82
CA LEU A 122 -9.83 11.23 8.61
C LEU A 122 -9.89 12.76 8.76
N ALA A 123 -10.93 13.28 9.41
CA ALA A 123 -11.04 14.71 9.75
C ALA A 123 -9.84 15.17 10.59
N ARG A 124 -9.49 14.40 11.62
CA ARG A 124 -8.35 14.71 12.51
C ARG A 124 -7.01 14.64 11.78
N ILE A 125 -6.84 13.67 10.89
CA ILE A 125 -5.60 13.52 10.08
C ILE A 125 -5.46 14.68 9.10
N ALA A 126 -6.54 15.05 8.43
CA ALA A 126 -6.56 16.15 7.47
C ALA A 126 -6.56 17.55 8.14
N GLY A 127 -6.80 17.64 9.45
CA GLY A 127 -6.85 18.90 10.17
C GLY A 127 -8.08 19.75 9.82
N VAL A 128 -9.21 19.13 9.49
CA VAL A 128 -10.45 19.80 9.07
C VAL A 128 -11.63 19.44 9.98
N SER A 129 -12.70 20.22 9.89
CA SER A 129 -13.94 19.95 10.65
C SER A 129 -14.61 18.64 10.20
N PRO A 130 -15.44 17.99 11.04
CA PRO A 130 -16.20 16.80 10.63
C PRO A 130 -17.13 17.04 9.43
N GLY A 131 -17.72 18.24 9.33
CA GLY A 131 -18.57 18.61 8.19
C GLY A 131 -17.77 18.70 6.89
N THR A 132 -16.64 19.42 6.92
CA THR A 132 -15.70 19.53 5.80
C THR A 132 -15.15 18.16 5.38
N ALA A 133 -14.83 17.30 6.34
CA ALA A 133 -14.38 15.95 6.05
C ALA A 133 -15.46 15.13 5.34
N SER A 134 -16.71 15.23 5.79
CA SER A 134 -17.83 14.52 5.17
C SER A 134 -18.03 14.96 3.70
N GLU A 135 -17.90 16.26 3.43
CA GLU A 135 -17.97 16.78 2.06
C GLU A 135 -16.81 16.27 1.19
N HIS A 136 -15.57 16.30 1.71
CA HIS A 136 -14.41 15.75 1.00
C HIS A 136 -14.57 14.27 0.69
N LEU A 137 -15.05 13.48 1.66
CA LEU A 137 -15.27 12.04 1.50
C LEU A 137 -16.40 11.74 0.52
N ALA A 138 -17.46 12.56 0.50
CA ALA A 138 -18.50 12.47 -0.53
C ALA A 138 -17.92 12.69 -1.93
N ARG A 139 -17.15 13.77 -2.13
CA ARG A 139 -16.50 14.05 -3.42
C ARG A 139 -15.54 12.94 -3.86
N LEU A 140 -14.75 12.40 -2.93
CA LEU A 140 -13.85 11.27 -3.22
C LEU A 140 -14.63 10.00 -3.58
N ARG A 141 -15.76 9.75 -2.93
CA ARG A 141 -16.63 8.59 -3.20
C ARG A 141 -17.30 8.74 -4.56
N ASP A 142 -17.87 9.91 -4.83
CA ASP A 142 -18.58 10.18 -6.07
C ASP A 142 -17.62 10.15 -7.28
N GLY A 143 -16.34 10.48 -7.05
CA GLY A 143 -15.27 10.30 -8.03
C GLY A 143 -14.65 8.90 -8.09
N GLY A 144 -15.12 7.93 -7.28
CA GLY A 144 -14.63 6.55 -7.30
C GLY A 144 -13.25 6.32 -6.68
N LEU A 145 -12.73 7.25 -5.88
CA LEU A 145 -11.42 7.10 -5.23
C LEU A 145 -11.52 6.38 -3.87
N VAL A 146 -12.66 6.52 -3.19
CA VAL A 146 -12.93 5.86 -1.92
C VAL A 146 -14.28 5.18 -1.93
N GLU A 147 -14.43 4.14 -1.14
CA GLU A 147 -15.71 3.49 -0.90
C GLU A 147 -16.03 3.46 0.59
N VAL A 148 -17.31 3.20 0.91
CA VAL A 148 -17.80 3.13 2.29
C VAL A 148 -18.10 1.68 2.64
N VAL A 149 -17.45 1.18 3.69
CA VAL A 149 -17.72 -0.12 4.29
C VAL A 149 -18.56 0.11 5.54
N ALA A 150 -19.75 -0.50 5.58
CA ALA A 150 -20.60 -0.50 6.77
C ALA A 150 -20.14 -1.61 7.73
N ALA A 151 -19.92 -1.25 8.99
CA ALA A 151 -19.69 -2.22 10.06
C ALA A 151 -20.58 -1.82 11.26
N GLY A 152 -21.71 -2.52 11.38
CA GLY A 152 -22.76 -2.18 12.33
C GLY A 152 -23.30 -0.76 12.10
N ARG A 153 -23.22 0.08 13.14
CA ARG A 153 -23.69 1.48 13.10
C ARG A 153 -22.65 2.46 12.55
N HIS A 154 -21.43 1.97 12.32
CA HIS A 154 -20.30 2.80 11.92
C HIS A 154 -20.04 2.65 10.43
N ARG A 155 -19.60 3.76 9.82
CA ARG A 155 -19.18 3.83 8.44
C ARG A 155 -17.67 4.06 8.42
N TYR A 156 -16.99 3.22 7.66
CA TYR A 156 -15.55 3.30 7.44
C TYR A 156 -15.28 3.55 5.97
N HIS A 157 -14.19 4.23 5.68
CA HIS A 157 -13.76 4.55 4.32
C HIS A 157 -12.48 3.80 4.00
N ARG A 158 -12.37 3.26 2.79
CA ARG A 158 -11.14 2.68 2.23
C ARG A 158 -10.97 3.13 0.79
N LEU A 159 -9.76 2.97 0.24
CA LEU A 159 -9.56 3.19 -1.20
C LEU A 159 -10.49 2.26 -1.98
N ALA A 160 -11.13 2.79 -3.03
CA ALA A 160 -12.10 2.04 -3.82
C ALA A 160 -11.45 0.87 -4.57
N SER A 161 -10.20 1.02 -4.99
CA SER A 161 -9.51 -0.02 -5.73
C SER A 161 -7.99 0.03 -5.55
N PRO A 162 -7.27 -1.07 -5.90
CA PRO A 162 -5.81 -1.09 -5.94
C PRO A 162 -5.22 -0.07 -6.92
N GLU A 163 -5.91 0.24 -8.03
CA GLU A 163 -5.48 1.21 -9.04
C GLU A 163 -5.38 2.62 -8.46
N VAL A 164 -6.32 3.00 -7.58
CA VAL A 164 -6.22 4.27 -6.84
C VAL A 164 -4.95 4.30 -5.99
N GLY A 165 -4.62 3.19 -5.32
CA GLY A 165 -3.36 3.05 -4.60
C GLY A 165 -2.14 3.27 -5.51
N GLN A 166 -2.13 2.65 -6.68
CA GLN A 166 -1.06 2.77 -7.68
C GLN A 166 -0.87 4.21 -8.18
N VAL A 167 -1.97 4.94 -8.42
CA VAL A 167 -1.92 6.36 -8.80
C VAL A 167 -1.26 7.19 -7.70
N LEU A 168 -1.64 6.96 -6.44
CA LEU A 168 -1.05 7.69 -5.30
C LEU A 168 0.44 7.35 -5.11
N GLU A 169 0.82 6.09 -5.33
CA GLU A 169 2.22 5.65 -5.33
C GLU A 169 3.04 6.34 -6.43
N ALA A 170 2.51 6.40 -7.65
CA ALA A 170 3.15 7.08 -8.78
C ALA A 170 3.30 8.59 -8.55
N LEU A 171 2.30 9.24 -7.96
CA LEU A 171 2.38 10.65 -7.58
C LEU A 171 3.42 10.88 -6.47
N ALA A 172 3.53 9.99 -5.49
CA ALA A 172 4.52 10.09 -4.44
C ALA A 172 5.95 10.03 -5.00
N LEU A 173 6.20 9.21 -6.03
CA LEU A 173 7.50 9.06 -6.67
C LEU A 173 8.01 10.36 -7.34
N VAL A 174 7.12 11.14 -7.94
CA VAL A 174 7.46 12.41 -8.61
C VAL A 174 7.36 13.63 -7.69
N SER A 175 6.86 13.45 -6.47
CA SER A 175 6.66 14.52 -5.50
C SER A 175 7.93 14.85 -4.71
N ARG A 176 8.04 16.10 -4.27
CA ARG A 176 9.10 16.52 -3.34
C ARG A 176 8.71 16.17 -1.89
N PRO A 177 9.64 15.72 -1.04
CA PRO A 177 9.38 15.53 0.38
C PRO A 177 8.89 16.83 1.02
N LYS A 178 7.90 16.72 1.91
CA LYS A 178 7.43 17.86 2.70
C LYS A 178 8.53 18.30 3.68
N PRO A 179 8.73 19.62 3.92
CA PRO A 179 9.66 20.08 4.94
C PRO A 179 9.28 19.54 6.32
N VAL A 180 10.26 18.98 7.03
CA VAL A 180 10.11 18.54 8.42
C VAL A 180 10.35 19.75 9.32
N ARG A 181 9.33 20.15 10.10
CA ARG A 181 9.38 21.35 10.95
C ARG A 181 9.38 21.07 12.45
N THR A 182 9.18 19.83 12.85
CA THR A 182 9.07 19.44 14.27
C THR A 182 9.79 18.12 14.54
N LEU A 183 10.22 17.92 15.79
CA LEU A 183 10.82 16.65 16.25
C LEU A 183 9.87 15.46 16.03
N ARG A 184 8.56 15.66 16.24
CA ARG A 184 7.55 14.63 15.99
C ARG A 184 7.50 14.22 14.53
N GLN A 185 7.49 15.20 13.61
CA GLN A 185 7.54 14.93 12.16
C GLN A 185 8.85 14.23 11.77
N SER A 186 9.98 14.65 12.34
CA SER A 186 11.27 14.01 12.10
C SER A 186 11.26 12.53 12.48
N ARG A 187 10.75 12.19 13.68
CA ARG A 187 10.65 10.80 14.15
C ARG A 187 9.68 9.96 13.32
N THR A 188 8.54 10.52 12.91
CA THR A 188 7.62 9.83 12.00
C THR A 188 8.25 9.61 10.62
N ASN A 189 8.97 10.59 10.09
CA ASN A 189 9.68 10.46 8.82
C ASN A 189 10.75 9.38 8.90
N ALA A 190 11.60 9.38 9.94
CA ALA A 190 12.60 8.34 10.16
C ALA A 190 11.97 6.94 10.22
N ALA A 191 10.85 6.78 10.93
CA ALA A 191 10.14 5.51 10.98
C ALA A 191 9.60 5.06 9.60
N LEU A 192 9.09 5.99 8.78
CA LEU A 192 8.60 5.70 7.42
C LEU A 192 9.73 5.24 6.47
N LEU A 193 10.95 5.76 6.65
CA LEU A 193 12.13 5.36 5.89
C LEU A 193 12.52 3.92 6.19
N VAL A 194 12.53 3.54 7.48
CA VAL A 194 12.91 2.19 7.91
C VAL A 194 11.92 1.14 7.41
N ALA A 195 10.64 1.28 7.75
CA ALA A 195 9.62 0.31 7.36
C ALA A 195 8.24 0.95 7.30
N ARG A 196 7.49 0.66 6.23
CA ARG A 196 6.10 1.12 6.07
C ARG A 196 5.29 0.20 5.18
N THR A 197 3.98 0.41 5.14
CA THR A 197 3.14 -0.12 4.05
C THR A 197 3.09 0.89 2.90
N CYS A 198 3.45 0.48 1.67
CA CYS A 198 3.28 1.34 0.50
C CYS A 198 1.78 1.50 0.18
N TYR A 199 1.11 0.37 0.05
CA TYR A 199 -0.34 0.25 0.09
C TYR A 199 -0.67 -0.91 1.04
N ASP A 200 -0.60 -2.12 0.50
CA ASP A 200 -0.80 -3.36 1.24
C ASP A 200 0.46 -4.23 1.33
N HIS A 201 1.58 -3.75 0.81
CA HIS A 201 2.86 -4.45 0.78
C HIS A 201 3.97 -3.65 1.48
N LEU A 202 5.03 -4.37 1.86
CA LEU A 202 6.12 -3.85 2.68
C LEU A 202 7.08 -2.97 1.85
N ALA A 203 7.38 -1.79 2.37
CA ALA A 203 8.25 -0.78 1.75
C ALA A 203 9.19 -0.14 2.79
N GLY A 204 9.98 0.82 2.34
CA GLY A 204 11.13 1.34 3.09
C GLY A 204 12.32 0.41 2.99
N GLN A 205 13.35 0.70 3.80
CA GLN A 205 14.60 -0.05 3.84
C GLN A 205 14.37 -1.55 4.01
N ILE A 206 13.45 -1.95 4.90
CA ILE A 206 13.15 -3.38 5.10
C ILE A 206 12.46 -3.99 3.87
N GLY A 207 11.50 -3.28 3.27
CA GLY A 207 10.79 -3.81 2.09
C GLY A 207 11.71 -4.04 0.90
N VAL A 208 12.63 -3.10 0.67
CA VAL A 208 13.66 -3.23 -0.36
C VAL A 208 14.66 -4.34 0.01
N ALA A 209 15.12 -4.41 1.26
CA ALA A 209 16.06 -5.45 1.68
C ALA A 209 15.48 -6.86 1.55
N VAL A 210 14.20 -7.06 1.89
CA VAL A 210 13.51 -8.35 1.69
C VAL A 210 13.41 -8.69 0.20
N HIS A 211 13.06 -7.72 -0.65
CA HIS A 211 13.05 -7.92 -2.10
C HIS A 211 14.44 -8.32 -2.62
N ASP A 212 15.48 -7.57 -2.26
CA ASP A 212 16.85 -7.83 -2.71
C ASP A 212 17.34 -9.20 -2.25
N ALA A 213 17.05 -9.58 -1.00
CA ALA A 213 17.38 -10.90 -0.48
C ALA A 213 16.71 -12.02 -1.28
N LEU A 214 15.44 -11.86 -1.67
CA LEU A 214 14.75 -12.85 -2.49
C LEU A 214 15.38 -12.98 -3.89
N VAL A 215 15.78 -11.87 -4.51
CA VAL A 215 16.43 -11.87 -5.82
C VAL A 215 17.85 -12.45 -5.74
N THR A 216 18.68 -11.98 -4.82
CA THR A 216 20.07 -12.43 -4.65
C THR A 216 20.15 -13.92 -4.31
N ARG A 217 19.18 -14.46 -3.57
CA ARG A 217 19.11 -15.89 -3.23
C ARG A 217 18.46 -16.74 -4.33
N GLN A 218 18.11 -16.15 -5.48
CA GLN A 218 17.40 -16.81 -6.57
C GLN A 218 16.06 -17.45 -6.10
N ALA A 219 15.45 -16.90 -5.05
CA ALA A 219 14.10 -17.24 -4.61
C ALA A 219 13.04 -16.56 -5.50
N LEU A 220 13.41 -15.44 -6.13
CA LEU A 220 12.58 -14.64 -7.01
C LEU A 220 13.36 -14.27 -8.28
N HIS A 221 12.77 -14.50 -9.45
CA HIS A 221 13.35 -14.14 -10.74
C HIS A 221 12.55 -13.03 -11.42
N THR A 222 13.26 -12.14 -12.11
CA THR A 222 12.64 -11.11 -12.96
C THR A 222 12.16 -11.73 -14.26
N VAL A 223 10.90 -11.50 -14.59
CA VAL A 223 10.28 -11.87 -15.88
C VAL A 223 9.64 -10.62 -16.49
N PRO A 224 9.31 -10.61 -17.80
CA PRO A 224 8.68 -9.44 -18.43
C PRO A 224 7.39 -8.96 -17.73
N ALA A 225 6.62 -9.90 -17.16
CA ALA A 225 5.38 -9.61 -16.44
C ALA A 225 5.57 -9.17 -14.97
N GLY A 226 6.82 -9.06 -14.50
CA GLY A 226 7.14 -8.71 -13.11
C GLY A 226 8.11 -9.71 -12.49
N TYR A 227 7.64 -10.50 -11.53
CA TYR A 227 8.46 -11.51 -10.85
C TYR A 227 7.77 -12.86 -10.75
N GLU A 228 8.58 -13.91 -10.71
CA GLU A 228 8.16 -15.29 -10.44
C GLU A 228 8.97 -15.89 -9.31
N LEU A 229 8.30 -16.69 -8.46
CA LEU A 229 8.98 -17.49 -7.45
C LEU A 229 9.59 -18.74 -8.07
N THR A 230 10.82 -19.03 -7.68
CA THR A 230 11.42 -20.34 -7.92
C THR A 230 10.88 -21.37 -6.92
N PRO A 231 11.10 -22.69 -7.14
CA PRO A 231 10.74 -23.70 -6.15
C PRO A 231 11.32 -23.41 -4.74
N ALA A 232 12.60 -23.01 -4.68
CA ALA A 232 13.25 -22.62 -3.43
C ALA A 232 12.58 -21.40 -2.78
N GLY A 233 12.10 -20.43 -3.58
CA GLY A 233 11.34 -19.29 -3.06
C GLY A 233 9.97 -19.66 -2.53
N VAL A 234 9.28 -20.61 -3.17
CA VAL A 234 8.02 -21.17 -2.66
C VAL A 234 8.24 -21.83 -1.30
N ASP A 235 9.27 -22.68 -1.18
CA ASP A 235 9.58 -23.38 0.07
C ASP A 235 9.95 -22.40 1.19
N LEU A 236 10.80 -21.41 0.90
CA LEU A 236 11.19 -20.36 1.84
C LEU A 236 9.97 -19.61 2.39
N LEU A 237 9.11 -19.11 1.49
CA LEU A 237 7.97 -18.29 1.89
C LEU A 237 6.87 -19.11 2.57
N THR A 238 6.63 -20.34 2.12
CA THR A 238 5.69 -21.27 2.76
C THR A 238 6.19 -21.67 4.16
N GLY A 239 7.50 -21.89 4.32
CA GLY A 239 8.13 -22.14 5.63
C GLY A 239 7.97 -20.97 6.61
N LEU A 240 7.94 -19.74 6.10
CA LEU A 240 7.58 -18.55 6.87
C LEU A 240 6.08 -18.41 7.13
N GLY A 241 5.25 -19.25 6.53
CA GLY A 241 3.79 -19.28 6.63
C GLY A 241 3.07 -18.29 5.71
N VAL A 242 3.69 -17.88 4.60
CA VAL A 242 3.04 -17.10 3.54
C VAL A 242 2.16 -18.05 2.70
N ASP A 243 0.90 -17.67 2.49
CA ASP A 243 -0.02 -18.42 1.64
C ASP A 243 0.22 -18.10 0.15
N VAL A 244 1.22 -18.77 -0.43
CA VAL A 244 1.59 -18.61 -1.84
C VAL A 244 0.46 -19.06 -2.79
N PRO A 245 -0.25 -20.18 -2.55
CA PRO A 245 -1.39 -20.58 -3.38
C PRO A 245 -2.49 -19.50 -3.44
N ALA A 246 -2.89 -18.93 -2.30
CA ALA A 246 -3.88 -17.86 -2.28
C ALA A 246 -3.38 -16.64 -3.05
N ALA A 247 -2.10 -16.26 -2.89
CA ALA A 247 -1.50 -15.15 -3.64
C ALA A 247 -1.53 -15.38 -5.16
N ARG A 248 -1.29 -16.60 -5.65
CA ARG A 248 -1.37 -16.94 -7.08
C ARG A 248 -2.79 -16.86 -7.63
N SER A 249 -3.79 -17.17 -6.81
CA SER A 249 -5.21 -17.15 -7.22
C SER A 249 -5.86 -15.75 -7.19
N ALA A 250 -5.18 -14.75 -6.65
CA ALA A 250 -5.73 -13.41 -6.50
C ALA A 250 -5.96 -12.74 -7.87
N ARG A 251 -7.06 -11.97 -7.99
CA ARG A 251 -7.40 -11.21 -9.22
C ARG A 251 -6.57 -9.94 -9.38
N ARG A 252 -5.23 -10.08 -9.41
CA ARG A 252 -4.25 -9.01 -9.62
C ARG A 252 -2.89 -9.61 -9.96
N ALA A 253 -1.93 -8.78 -10.37
CA ALA A 253 -0.56 -9.24 -10.62
C ALA A 253 0.00 -10.01 -9.40
N PHE A 254 0.57 -11.20 -9.66
CA PHE A 254 1.13 -12.06 -8.62
C PHE A 254 2.27 -11.36 -7.88
N ALA A 255 3.30 -10.93 -8.61
CA ALA A 255 4.44 -10.22 -8.07
C ALA A 255 5.00 -9.25 -9.12
N ARG A 256 5.27 -8.00 -8.71
CA ARG A 256 5.78 -6.96 -9.61
C ARG A 256 6.71 -5.99 -8.86
N PRO A 257 7.63 -5.31 -9.57
CA PRO A 257 8.40 -4.22 -8.98
C PRO A 257 7.47 -3.06 -8.62
N CYS A 258 7.70 -2.47 -7.45
CA CYS A 258 7.18 -1.16 -7.11
C CYS A 258 8.33 -0.30 -6.58
N LEU A 259 8.48 0.89 -7.16
CA LEU A 259 9.62 1.76 -6.88
C LEU A 259 9.40 2.49 -5.56
N ASP A 260 10.32 2.27 -4.62
CA ASP A 260 10.31 2.95 -3.34
C ASP A 260 10.75 4.41 -3.51
N PHE A 261 9.91 5.39 -3.19
CA PHE A 261 10.27 6.81 -3.33
C PHE A 261 11.37 7.26 -2.34
N THR A 262 11.59 6.53 -1.25
CA THR A 262 12.60 6.85 -0.22
C THR A 262 13.97 6.27 -0.58
N GLU A 263 13.98 5.03 -1.08
CA GLU A 263 15.21 4.30 -1.43
C GLU A 263 15.59 4.42 -2.92
N ARG A 264 14.65 4.84 -3.78
CA ARG A 264 14.75 4.79 -5.25
C ARG A 264 15.13 3.42 -5.79
N ARG A 265 14.67 2.36 -5.10
CA ARG A 265 14.90 0.96 -5.45
C ARG A 265 13.59 0.19 -5.41
N SER A 266 13.51 -0.91 -6.16
CA SER A 266 12.31 -1.73 -6.20
C SER A 266 12.11 -2.48 -4.87
N HIS A 267 10.89 -2.46 -4.36
CA HIS A 267 10.40 -3.47 -3.42
C HIS A 267 9.33 -4.33 -4.09
N LEU A 268 8.85 -5.34 -3.38
CA LEU A 268 7.93 -6.33 -3.91
C LEU A 268 6.46 -5.92 -3.71
N ALA A 269 5.76 -5.66 -4.82
CA ALA A 269 4.31 -5.44 -4.85
C ALA A 269 3.57 -6.61 -5.51
N GLY A 270 2.24 -6.50 -5.59
CA GLY A 270 1.38 -7.57 -6.08
C GLY A 270 0.84 -8.44 -4.95
N ALA A 271 0.13 -9.50 -5.33
CA ALA A 271 -0.49 -10.42 -4.37
C ALA A 271 0.54 -11.06 -3.41
N LEU A 272 1.72 -11.40 -3.91
CA LEU A 272 2.82 -11.96 -3.12
C LEU A 272 3.37 -10.95 -2.11
N GLY A 273 3.65 -9.71 -2.55
CA GLY A 273 4.15 -8.65 -1.67
C GLY A 273 3.17 -8.33 -0.53
N ALA A 274 1.88 -8.35 -0.84
CA ALA A 274 0.83 -8.19 0.16
C ALA A 274 0.74 -9.38 1.12
N ALA A 275 0.85 -10.61 0.62
CA ALA A 275 0.83 -11.82 1.44
C ALA A 275 2.03 -11.86 2.41
N ILE A 276 3.23 -11.47 1.96
CA ILE A 276 4.42 -11.34 2.81
C ILE A 276 4.19 -10.28 3.88
N CYS A 277 3.69 -9.09 3.52
CA CYS A 277 3.43 -8.02 4.48
C CYS A 277 2.39 -8.44 5.53
N ALA A 278 1.28 -9.02 5.09
CA ALA A 278 0.23 -9.54 5.95
C ALA A 278 0.78 -10.60 6.91
N ARG A 279 1.64 -11.51 6.41
CA ARG A 279 2.27 -12.53 7.24
C ARG A 279 3.20 -11.95 8.30
N PHE A 280 4.02 -10.97 7.94
CA PHE A 280 4.94 -10.31 8.89
C PHE A 280 4.19 -9.57 10.00
N LEU A 281 3.06 -8.94 9.66
CA LEU A 281 2.16 -8.31 10.63
C LEU A 281 1.47 -9.33 11.52
N ALA A 282 0.96 -10.43 10.94
CA ALA A 282 0.26 -11.49 11.68
C ALA A 282 1.18 -12.22 12.68
N GLN A 283 2.46 -12.38 12.34
CA GLN A 283 3.47 -12.97 13.23
C GLN A 283 4.06 -11.98 14.24
N GLY A 284 3.69 -10.69 14.17
CA GLY A 284 4.25 -9.66 15.04
C GLY A 284 5.73 -9.37 14.79
N TRP A 285 6.28 -9.78 13.64
CA TRP A 285 7.63 -9.40 13.21
C TRP A 285 7.69 -7.90 12.89
N LEU A 286 6.62 -7.41 12.27
CA LEU A 286 6.33 -5.99 12.12
C LEU A 286 5.05 -5.67 12.89
N VAL A 287 5.01 -4.51 13.52
CA VAL A 287 3.80 -4.02 14.20
C VAL A 287 3.48 -2.60 13.79
N ARG A 288 2.18 -2.31 13.69
CA ARG A 288 1.70 -0.95 13.42
C ARG A 288 2.00 -0.03 14.60
N ARG A 289 2.35 1.22 14.33
CA ARG A 289 2.59 2.22 15.37
C ARG A 289 1.27 2.75 15.92
N ALA A 290 1.27 3.15 17.20
CA ALA A 290 0.10 3.73 17.87
C ALA A 290 -0.36 5.05 17.25
N THR A 291 0.50 5.72 16.48
CA THR A 291 0.18 6.95 15.75
C THR A 291 -0.84 6.73 14.62
N GLY A 292 -1.03 5.47 14.18
CA GLY A 292 -1.96 5.13 13.10
C GLY A 292 -1.48 5.53 11.71
N ASP A 293 -0.22 5.96 11.58
CA ASP A 293 0.44 6.24 10.30
C ASP A 293 0.87 4.95 9.58
N ARG A 294 1.38 5.10 8.35
CA ARG A 294 1.83 3.99 7.50
C ARG A 294 3.12 3.33 7.99
N ALA A 295 3.84 3.92 8.95
CA ALA A 295 5.10 3.37 9.40
C ALA A 295 4.88 2.14 10.28
N LEU A 296 5.78 1.17 10.11
CA LEU A 296 5.82 -0.07 10.84
C LEU A 296 7.04 -0.06 11.76
N ARG A 297 6.93 -0.78 12.88
CA ARG A 297 8.05 -1.00 13.79
C ARG A 297 8.48 -2.45 13.70
N LEU A 298 9.76 -2.66 13.45
CA LEU A 298 10.39 -3.97 13.54
C LEU A 298 10.55 -4.39 15.01
N THR A 299 10.11 -5.60 15.33
CA THR A 299 10.29 -6.22 16.65
C THR A 299 11.58 -7.02 16.70
N ASP A 300 12.00 -7.44 17.89
CA ASP A 300 13.22 -8.26 18.02
C ASP A 300 13.01 -9.66 17.43
N GLY A 301 11.78 -10.18 17.48
CA GLY A 301 11.40 -11.38 16.74
C GLY A 301 11.55 -11.17 15.22
N GLY A 302 11.07 -10.04 14.71
CA GLY A 302 11.25 -9.69 13.30
C GLY A 302 12.71 -9.54 12.89
N ARG A 303 13.56 -8.92 13.71
CA ARG A 303 15.01 -8.83 13.47
C ARG A 303 15.65 -10.20 13.31
N ARG A 304 15.35 -11.15 14.20
CA ARG A 304 15.86 -12.52 14.10
C ARG A 304 15.38 -13.21 12.83
N THR A 305 14.08 -13.14 12.52
CA THR A 305 13.54 -13.73 11.29
C THR A 305 14.17 -13.13 10.04
N LEU A 306 14.39 -11.80 10.00
CA LEU A 306 15.06 -11.14 8.89
C LEU A 306 16.51 -11.60 8.72
N ALA A 307 17.24 -11.77 9.81
CA ALA A 307 18.60 -12.32 9.78
C ALA A 307 18.60 -13.78 9.31
N ASP A 308 17.76 -14.63 9.90
CA ASP A 308 17.77 -16.08 9.67
C ASP A 308 17.26 -16.46 8.28
N ALA A 309 16.12 -15.89 7.85
CA ALA A 309 15.47 -16.27 6.60
C ALA A 309 15.98 -15.50 5.39
N PHE A 310 16.42 -14.25 5.58
CA PHE A 310 16.79 -13.35 4.49
C PHE A 310 18.26 -12.89 4.54
N GLY A 311 18.99 -13.14 5.62
CA GLY A 311 20.37 -12.66 5.78
C GLY A 311 20.46 -11.15 6.05
N ILE A 312 19.40 -10.52 6.53
CA ILE A 312 19.32 -9.07 6.71
C ILE A 312 19.64 -8.72 8.17
N THR A 313 20.84 -8.19 8.43
CA THR A 313 21.31 -7.78 9.77
C THR A 313 21.30 -6.27 9.99
N ASP A 314 21.49 -5.49 8.92
CA ASP A 314 21.87 -4.07 9.04
C ASP A 314 20.75 -3.08 8.69
N ALA A 315 19.55 -3.56 8.34
CA ALA A 315 18.43 -2.72 7.91
C ALA A 315 17.82 -1.83 9.04
N CYS A 316 18.50 -1.69 10.18
CA CYS A 316 18.04 -0.95 11.36
C CYS A 316 19.12 -0.07 12.02
N SER A 317 20.26 0.17 11.36
CA SER A 317 21.30 1.07 11.88
C SER A 317 20.95 2.54 11.60
N GLY A 318 19.92 3.07 12.27
CA GLY A 318 19.47 4.46 12.12
C GLY A 318 18.57 4.94 13.24
#